data_AF-A0A193QLH6-F1
#
_entry.id   AF-A0A193QLH6-F1
#
_cell.length_a   1.000
_cell.length_b   1.000
_cell.length_c   1.000
_cell.angle_alpha   90.00
_cell.angle_beta   90.00
_cell.angle_gamma   90.00
#
_symmetry.space_group_name_H-M   'P 1'
#
loop_
_entity.id
_entity.type
_entity.pdbx_description
1 polymer ?
#
loop_
_entity_poly.entity_id
_entity_poly.type
_entity_poly.pdbx_seq_one_letter_code
_entity_poly.pdbx_strand_id
1 'polypeptide(L)' 'MPLEEGQPAPAPQTFTPHIEANRVRSLDDIRRISTDGSAQIVDAPPAARFHSDAPEPRSGLLRDHIPGS' A
#
# COMPACT_ATOMS: atom_id res chain seq x y z
N MET A 1 -29.66 -2.39 8.41
CA MET A 1 -29.76 -3.79 7.97
C MET A 1 -29.27 -4.67 9.12
N PRO A 2 -29.88 -5.85 9.36
CA PRO A 2 -29.42 -6.74 10.42
C PRO A 2 -28.09 -7.39 10.02
N LEU A 3 -27.26 -7.68 11.03
CA LEU A 3 -26.03 -8.46 10.90
C LEU A 3 -26.37 -9.95 11.08
N GLU A 4 -25.79 -10.83 10.28
CA GLU A 4 -25.94 -12.29 10.40
C GLU A 4 -24.63 -12.94 10.89
N GLU A 5 -24.75 -14.03 11.64
CA GLU A 5 -23.63 -14.83 12.16
C GLU A 5 -23.62 -16.21 11.50
N GLY A 6 -22.43 -16.75 11.19
CA GLY A 6 -22.27 -18.09 10.63
C GLY A 6 -21.11 -18.21 9.64
N GLN A 7 -20.73 -19.43 9.29
CA GLN A 7 -19.71 -19.68 8.26
C GLN A 7 -20.33 -19.46 6.87
N PRO A 8 -19.78 -18.55 6.04
CA PRO A 8 -20.30 -18.35 4.69
C PRO A 8 -20.09 -19.63 3.86
N ALA A 9 -21.13 -20.05 3.13
CA ALA A 9 -21.11 -21.21 2.23
C ALA A 9 -21.46 -20.82 0.77
N PRO A 10 -20.68 -19.94 0.12
CA PRO A 10 -20.94 -19.55 -1.26
C PRO A 10 -20.68 -20.71 -2.22
N ALA A 11 -21.48 -20.80 -3.28
CA ALA A 11 -21.21 -21.73 -4.38
C ALA A 11 -19.93 -21.31 -5.13
N PRO A 12 -19.10 -22.26 -5.61
CA PRO A 12 -17.96 -21.93 -6.44
C PRO A 12 -18.37 -21.18 -7.72
N GLN A 13 -17.60 -20.15 -8.07
CA GLN A 13 -17.76 -19.38 -9.30
C GLN A 13 -16.43 -19.20 -10.02
N THR A 14 -16.47 -18.97 -11.32
CA THR A 14 -15.26 -18.68 -12.11
C THR A 14 -14.99 -17.19 -12.08
N PHE A 15 -13.74 -16.83 -11.79
CA PHE A 15 -13.25 -15.46 -11.86
C PHE A 15 -11.99 -15.42 -12.72
N THR A 16 -11.95 -14.49 -13.67
CA THR A 16 -10.77 -14.23 -14.51
C THR A 16 -10.15 -12.91 -14.09
N PRO A 17 -8.99 -12.89 -13.41
CA PRO A 17 -8.32 -11.66 -13.05
C PRO A 17 -7.71 -10.97 -14.27
N HIS A 18 -7.78 -9.64 -14.29
CA HIS A 18 -7.10 -8.79 -15.26
C HIS A 18 -6.15 -7.85 -14.53
N ILE A 19 -4.86 -7.89 -14.89
CA ILE A 19 -3.84 -7.03 -14.27
C ILE A 19 -3.77 -5.72 -15.05
N GLU A 20 -4.12 -4.63 -14.38
CA GLU A 20 -3.91 -3.27 -14.87
C GLU A 20 -2.51 -2.80 -14.45
N ALA A 21 -1.49 -3.06 -15.28
CA ALA A 21 -0.08 -2.79 -14.94
C ALA A 21 0.17 -1.30 -14.58
N ASN A 22 -0.63 -0.38 -15.13
CA ASN A 22 -0.55 1.05 -14.83
C ASN A 22 -1.04 1.43 -13.41
N ARG A 23 -1.60 0.49 -12.64
CA ARG A 23 -2.02 0.71 -11.23
C ARG A 23 -0.96 0.32 -10.21
N VAL A 24 0.13 -0.31 -10.67
CA VAL A 24 1.28 -0.65 -9.84
C VAL A 24 2.46 0.22 -10.28
N ARG A 25 3.31 0.61 -9.34
CA ARG A 25 4.58 1.27 -9.60
C ARG A 25 5.69 0.37 -9.08
N SER A 26 6.72 0.17 -9.89
CA SER A 26 7.93 -0.55 -9.48
C SER A 26 8.80 0.31 -8.57
N LEU A 27 9.82 -0.30 -7.95
CA LEU A 27 10.82 0.44 -7.19
C LEU A 27 11.56 1.46 -8.07
N ASP A 28 11.86 1.11 -9.32
CA ASP A 28 12.53 2.01 -10.26
C ASP A 28 11.64 3.20 -10.64
N ASP A 29 10.33 2.98 -10.79
CA ASP A 29 9.37 4.07 -11.02
C ASP A 29 9.37 5.05 -9.84
N ILE A 30 9.29 4.54 -8.61
CA ILE A 30 9.28 5.37 -7.40
C ILE A 30 10.58 6.13 -7.26
N ARG A 31 11.72 5.48 -7.52
CA ARG A 31 13.04 6.14 -7.50
C ARG A 31 13.11 7.29 -8.51
N ARG A 32 12.60 7.08 -9.72
CA ARG A 32 12.53 8.13 -10.75
C ARG A 32 11.64 9.28 -10.31
N ILE A 33 10.42 9.00 -9.85
CA ILE A 33 9.45 10.01 -9.40
C ILE A 33 10.01 10.83 -8.23
N SER A 34 10.65 10.19 -7.25
CA SER A 34 11.29 10.87 -6.11
C SER A 34 12.44 11.79 -6.55
N THR A 35 13.07 11.51 -7.69
CA THR A 35 14.17 12.32 -8.24
C THR A 35 13.67 13.45 -9.13
N ASP A 36 12.70 13.19 -10.02
CA ASP A 36 12.28 14.13 -11.07
C ASP A 36 10.98 14.88 -10.76
N GLY A 37 10.25 14.51 -9.70
CA GLY A 37 8.99 15.13 -9.31
C GLY A 37 7.84 14.93 -10.32
N SER A 38 7.94 13.93 -11.21
CA SER A 38 6.94 13.69 -12.28
C SER A 38 5.56 13.27 -11.78
N ALA A 39 5.44 12.92 -10.50
CA ALA A 39 4.17 12.62 -9.83
C ALA A 39 4.29 12.88 -8.32
N GLN A 40 3.16 13.03 -7.66
CA GLN A 40 3.10 13.07 -6.20
C GLN A 40 3.21 11.65 -5.63
N ILE A 41 4.08 11.48 -4.64
CA ILE A 41 4.15 10.27 -3.83
C ILE A 41 3.33 10.54 -2.57
N VAL A 42 2.44 9.62 -2.20
CA VAL A 42 1.62 9.75 -0.99
C VAL A 42 1.80 8.50 -0.17
N ASP A 43 2.36 8.66 1.02
CA ASP A 43 2.49 7.61 2.02
C ASP A 43 1.27 7.63 2.95
N ALA A 44 0.63 6.47 3.14
CA ALA A 44 -0.53 6.32 4.01
C ALA A 44 -0.29 5.72 5.42
N PRO A 45 0.95 5.62 5.98
CA PRO A 45 1.10 5.20 7.35
C PRO A 45 0.59 6.30 8.31
N PRO A 46 0.27 5.96 9.58
CA PRO A 46 -0.02 6.96 10.59
C PRO A 46 1.12 7.98 10.73
N ALA A 47 0.78 9.23 11.04
CA ALA A 47 1.75 10.33 11.12
C ALA A 47 2.97 10.00 12.01
N ALA A 48 2.77 9.33 13.14
CA ALA A 48 3.89 8.94 14.02
C ALA A 48 4.90 7.98 13.36
N ARG A 49 4.46 7.12 12.43
CA ARG A 49 5.37 6.22 11.69
C ARG A 49 6.02 6.96 10.52
N PHE A 50 5.28 7.83 9.84
CA PHE A 50 5.81 8.68 8.77
C PHE A 50 6.95 9.58 9.27
N HIS A 51 6.78 10.21 10.44
CA HIS A 51 7.80 11.06 11.07
C HIS A 51 8.84 10.28 11.90
N SER A 52 8.83 8.94 11.85
CA SER A 52 9.78 8.09 12.56
C SER A 52 9.71 8.13 14.10
N ASP A 53 8.63 8.66 14.67
CA ASP A 53 8.35 8.74 16.11
C ASP A 53 7.90 7.39 16.71
N ALA A 54 7.37 6.48 15.87
CA ALA A 54 6.91 5.16 16.27
C ALA A 54 7.62 4.05 15.49
N PRO A 55 7.82 2.85 16.09
CA PRO A 55 8.39 1.72 15.40
C PRO A 55 7.43 1.12 14.38
N GLU A 56 8.03 0.51 13.37
CA GLU A 56 7.33 -0.27 12.36
C GLU A 56 6.86 -1.62 12.96
N PRO A 57 5.61 -2.07 12.69
CA PRO A 57 5.09 -3.32 13.26
C PRO A 57 5.92 -4.55 12.89
N ARG A 58 6.60 -4.49 11.74
CA ARG A 58 7.51 -5.54 11.28
C ARG A 58 8.93 -5.22 11.76
N SER A 59 9.52 -6.17 12.47
CA SER A 59 10.90 -6.06 12.94
C SER A 59 11.88 -5.92 11.78
N GLY A 60 12.93 -5.12 11.99
CA GLY A 60 14.02 -4.92 11.03
C GLY A 60 13.75 -3.89 9.93
N LEU A 61 12.57 -3.27 9.90
CA LEU A 61 12.32 -2.14 9.00
C LEU A 61 12.92 -0.84 9.54
N LEU A 62 13.41 -0.01 8.62
CA LEU A 62 13.85 1.35 8.92
C LEU A 62 12.64 2.22 9.27
N ARG A 63 12.85 3.17 10.18
CA ARG A 63 11.89 4.25 10.46
C ARG A 63 12.22 5.41 9.54
N ASP A 64 11.69 5.38 8.32
CA ASP A 64 11.94 6.38 7.28
C ASP A 64 10.76 6.45 6.29
N HIS A 65 10.73 7.50 5.46
CA HIS A 65 9.76 7.68 4.37
C HIS A 65 10.47 8.00 3.05
N ILE A 66 9.74 7.90 1.94
CA ILE A 66 10.29 8.19 0.62
C ILE A 66 10.56 9.70 0.50
N PRO A 67 11.74 10.15 0.05
CA PRO A 67 11.99 11.57 -0.13
C PRO A 67 10.97 12.23 -1.08
N GLY A 68 10.34 13.31 -0.61
CA GLY A 68 9.30 14.02 -1.34
C GLY A 68 7.90 13.40 -1.28
N SER A 69 7.70 12.37 -0.44
CA SER A 69 6.35 11.89 -0.06
C SER A 69 5.68 12.72 1.03
#